data_AF-A0A1I2H927-F1
#
_entry.id   AF-A0A1I2H927-F1
#
_cell.length_a   1.000
_cell.length_b   1.000
_cell.length_c   1.000
_cell.angle_alpha   90.00
_cell.angle_beta   90.00
_cell.angle_gamma   90.00
#
_symmetry.space_group_name_H-M   'P 1'
#
loop_
_entity.id
_entity.type
_entity.pdbx_description
1 polymer ?
#
loop_
_entity_poly.entity_id
_entity_poly.type
_entity_poly.pdbx_seq_one_letter_code
_entity_poly.pdbx_strand_id
1 'polypeptide(L)'
;MAFPPLDEILPHRPPMLLLDALTAAEVESVTCRATVRAGAPFVEGGRVSSLIAVEYFAQAVAALFAYKARSGGGGPFRGLLLGARDVELAVSHLRVGDVVDVHCREQWASGPVAQYQCVLSRGDERLATGAVTVLRGDPAEFAAASPATTAGSNLSSGTSGGDLSPGTPGSPRLDRLVMGGESAS
;
A
#
# COMPACT_ATOMS: atom_id res chain seq x y z
N MET A 1 20.08 1.24 21.26
CA MET A 1 19.28 2.45 20.95
C MET A 1 17.82 2.05 20.95
N ALA A 2 16.93 2.90 21.48
CA ALA A 2 15.48 2.67 21.40
C ALA A 2 14.94 3.34 20.13
N PHE A 3 14.00 2.68 19.44
CA PHE A 3 13.27 3.28 18.33
C PHE A 3 12.23 4.28 18.85
N PRO A 4 11.93 5.35 18.10
CA PRO A 4 10.87 6.28 18.49
C PRO A 4 9.49 5.61 18.44
N PRO A 5 8.51 6.11 19.20
CA PRO A 5 7.10 5.74 19.05
C PRO A 5 6.62 5.90 17.60
N LEU A 6 5.77 4.98 17.15
CA LEU A 6 5.33 4.97 15.75
C LEU A 6 4.43 6.16 15.39
N ASP A 7 3.65 6.69 16.34
CA ASP A 7 2.81 7.87 16.15
C ASP A 7 3.59 9.17 15.97
N GLU A 8 4.85 9.23 16.42
CA GLU A 8 5.76 10.34 16.14
C GLU A 8 6.32 10.33 14.71
N ILE A 9 6.41 9.15 14.09
CA ILE A 9 7.15 8.97 12.83
C ILE A 9 6.27 8.58 11.64
N LEU A 10 5.10 8.00 11.90
CA LEU A 10 4.12 7.65 10.88
C LEU A 10 3.04 8.73 10.76
N PRO A 11 2.40 8.88 9.60
CA PRO A 11 1.23 9.74 9.44
C PRO A 11 -0.06 9.10 9.99
N HIS A 12 -0.09 7.77 10.13
CA HIS A 12 -1.25 7.03 10.64
C HIS A 12 -1.54 7.42 12.10
N ARG A 13 -2.81 7.49 12.46
CA ARG A 13 -3.27 7.84 13.82
C ARG A 13 -4.28 6.81 14.32
N PRO A 14 -4.40 6.59 15.64
CA PRO A 14 -5.46 5.77 16.18
C PRO A 14 -6.84 6.19 15.63
N PRO A 15 -7.73 5.22 15.34
CA PRO A 15 -7.55 3.78 15.56
C PRO A 15 -6.79 3.07 14.42
N MET A 16 -6.37 3.78 13.37
CA MET A 16 -5.74 3.23 12.16
C MET A 16 -4.21 3.13 12.22
N LEU A 17 -3.57 3.48 13.34
CA LEU A 17 -2.19 3.08 13.61
C LEU A 17 -2.22 1.67 14.20
N LEU A 18 -1.95 0.66 13.36
CA LEU A 18 -2.18 -0.74 13.72
C LEU A 18 -0.92 -1.46 14.22
N LEU A 19 0.25 -0.87 13.97
CA LEU A 19 1.53 -1.34 14.50
C LEU A 19 1.79 -0.75 15.89
N ASP A 20 2.44 -1.54 16.74
CA ASP A 20 2.78 -1.18 18.11
C ASP A 20 4.15 -0.51 18.21
N ALA A 21 5.15 -1.10 17.54
CA ALA A 21 6.53 -0.69 17.68
C ALA A 21 7.36 -1.07 16.47
N LEU A 22 8.35 -0.23 16.17
CA LEU A 22 9.51 -0.60 15.37
C LEU A 22 10.48 -1.38 16.27
N THR A 23 10.85 -2.60 15.88
CA THR A 23 11.68 -3.51 16.69
C THR A 23 13.06 -3.78 16.10
N ALA A 24 13.20 -3.63 14.78
CA ALA A 24 14.49 -3.65 14.08
C ALA A 24 14.40 -2.82 12.81
N ALA A 25 15.48 -2.14 12.42
CA ALA A 25 15.58 -1.42 11.16
C ALA A 25 17.03 -1.42 10.66
N GLU A 26 17.20 -1.65 9.37
CA GLU A 26 18.46 -1.58 8.64
C GLU A 26 18.29 -0.72 7.39
N VAL A 27 19.30 -0.69 6.52
CA VAL A 27 19.29 0.10 5.27
C VAL A 27 18.19 -0.37 4.32
N GLU A 28 17.87 -1.67 4.28
CA GLU A 28 16.90 -2.23 3.31
C GLU A 28 15.77 -3.00 3.98
N SER A 29 15.77 -3.12 5.30
CA SER A 29 14.83 -3.98 6.01
C SER A 29 14.28 -3.35 7.29
N VAL A 30 13.12 -3.83 7.71
CA VAL A 30 12.41 -3.36 8.90
C VAL A 30 11.64 -4.52 9.52
N THR A 31 11.52 -4.50 10.84
CA THR A 31 10.62 -5.39 11.57
C THR A 31 9.79 -4.58 12.56
N CYS A 32 8.47 -4.68 12.43
CA CYS A 32 7.52 -4.06 13.34
C CYS A 32 6.69 -5.11 14.06
N ARG A 33 6.23 -4.78 15.26
CA ARG A 33 5.30 -5.61 16.04
C ARG A 33 3.89 -5.06 15.96
N ALA A 34 2.90 -5.94 15.98
CA ALA A 34 1.50 -5.58 16.15
C ALA A 34 0.79 -6.55 17.10
N THR A 35 -0.24 -6.06 17.78
CA THR A 35 -1.14 -6.84 18.62
C THR A 35 -2.55 -6.69 18.09
N VAL A 36 -3.23 -7.80 17.83
CA VAL A 36 -4.65 -7.79 17.48
C VAL A 36 -5.46 -7.53 18.74
N ARG A 37 -5.96 -6.30 18.91
CA ARG A 37 -6.68 -5.88 20.12
C ARG A 37 -8.20 -6.02 19.97
N ALA A 38 -8.88 -6.31 21.07
CA ALA A 38 -10.34 -6.20 21.12
C ALA A 38 -10.75 -4.75 20.78
N GLY A 39 -11.73 -4.59 19.89
CA GLY A 39 -12.21 -3.28 19.46
C GLY A 39 -11.28 -2.52 18.51
N ALA A 40 -10.17 -3.11 18.06
CA ALA A 40 -9.36 -2.54 16.98
C ALA A 40 -10.14 -2.55 15.65
N PRO A 41 -9.77 -1.70 14.67
CA PRO A 41 -10.38 -1.72 13.35
C PRO A 41 -10.37 -3.13 12.73
N PHE A 42 -11.41 -3.44 11.96
CA PHE A 42 -11.59 -4.70 11.24
C PHE A 42 -11.76 -5.95 12.12
N VAL A 43 -11.71 -5.83 13.45
CA VAL A 43 -11.97 -6.94 14.37
C VAL A 43 -13.47 -7.13 14.55
N GLU A 44 -13.96 -8.32 14.19
CA GLU A 44 -15.36 -8.72 14.35
C GLU A 44 -15.42 -10.09 15.04
N GLY A 45 -16.23 -10.22 16.10
CA GLY A 45 -16.37 -11.48 16.83
C GLY A 45 -15.05 -12.03 17.40
N GLY A 46 -14.11 -11.15 17.78
CA GLY A 46 -12.81 -11.54 18.36
C GLY A 46 -11.76 -12.03 17.36
N ARG A 47 -11.98 -11.80 16.07
CA ARG A 47 -11.05 -12.16 15.00
C ARG A 47 -10.96 -11.06 13.93
N VAL A 48 -9.90 -11.06 13.15
CA VAL A 48 -9.70 -10.18 11.99
C VAL A 48 -9.29 -11.02 10.79
N SER A 49 -9.78 -10.68 9.60
CA SER A 49 -9.34 -11.34 8.36
C SER A 49 -7.82 -11.22 8.19
N SER A 50 -7.18 -12.30 7.75
CA SER A 50 -5.73 -12.29 7.48
C SER A 50 -5.32 -11.35 6.36
N LEU A 51 -6.26 -10.83 5.57
CA LEU A 51 -6.03 -9.72 4.63
C LEU A 51 -5.47 -8.45 5.31
N ILE A 52 -5.64 -8.31 6.63
CA ILE A 52 -5.00 -7.24 7.41
C ILE A 52 -3.47 -7.23 7.26
N ALA A 53 -2.86 -8.35 6.87
CA ALA A 53 -1.44 -8.45 6.57
C ALA A 53 -0.99 -7.39 5.56
N VAL A 54 -1.81 -7.03 4.56
CA VAL A 54 -1.46 -6.02 3.56
C VAL A 54 -1.31 -4.63 4.19
N GLU A 55 -2.18 -4.28 5.14
CA GLU A 55 -2.09 -3.02 5.88
C GLU A 55 -0.87 -3.01 6.81
N TYR A 56 -0.60 -4.13 7.49
CA TYR A 56 0.62 -4.28 8.29
C TYR A 56 1.89 -4.11 7.44
N PHE A 57 1.94 -4.70 6.25
CA PHE A 57 3.06 -4.54 5.33
C PHE A 57 3.23 -3.08 4.91
N ALA A 58 2.15 -2.40 4.55
CA ALA A 58 2.19 -0.99 4.15
C ALA A 58 2.70 -0.09 5.28
N GLN A 59 2.19 -0.25 6.51
CA GLN A 59 2.64 0.54 7.66
C GLN A 59 4.08 0.22 8.06
N ALA A 60 4.52 -1.03 7.95
CA ALA A 60 5.90 -1.41 8.25
C ALA A 60 6.87 -0.78 7.25
N VAL A 61 6.55 -0.79 5.96
CA VAL A 61 7.33 -0.10 4.93
C VAL A 61 7.35 1.41 5.16
N ALA A 62 6.23 2.02 5.57
CA ALA A 62 6.21 3.43 5.97
C ALA A 62 7.14 3.72 7.16
N ALA A 63 7.24 2.79 8.12
CA ALA A 63 8.14 2.92 9.26
C ALA A 63 9.61 2.86 8.84
N LEU A 64 9.96 2.00 7.87
CA LEU A 64 11.30 1.96 7.28
C LEU A 64 11.67 3.31 6.65
N PHE A 65 10.75 3.92 5.90
CA PHE A 65 11.02 5.22 5.29
C PHE A 65 11.17 6.34 6.32
N ALA A 66 10.33 6.35 7.35
CA ALA A 66 10.46 7.32 8.43
C ALA A 66 11.79 7.17 9.20
N TYR A 67 12.24 5.92 9.39
CA TYR A 67 13.56 5.62 9.98
C TYR A 67 14.72 6.13 9.10
N LYS A 68 14.66 5.88 7.78
CA LYS A 68 15.65 6.38 6.82
C LYS A 68 15.69 7.91 6.80
N ALA A 69 14.52 8.56 6.77
CA ALA A 69 14.41 10.01 6.77
C ALA A 69 15.04 10.63 8.02
N ARG A 70 14.79 10.07 9.21
CA ARG A 70 15.40 10.54 10.46
C ARG A 70 16.93 10.43 10.45
N SER A 71 17.47 9.37 9.89
CA SER A 71 18.92 9.17 9.76
C SER A 71 19.56 10.17 8.78
N GLY A 72 18.79 10.66 7.81
CA GLY A 72 19.23 11.65 6.80
C GLY A 72 18.77 13.10 7.05
N GLY A 73 18.10 13.40 8.17
CA GLY A 73 17.55 14.74 8.46
C GLY A 73 16.29 15.14 7.65
N GLY A 74 15.62 14.16 7.03
CA GLY A 74 14.41 14.36 6.25
C GLY A 74 13.15 14.54 7.11
N GLY A 75 12.14 15.21 6.53
CA GLY A 75 10.81 15.38 7.13
C GLY A 75 9.97 14.09 7.19
N PRO A 76 8.73 14.16 7.71
CA PRO A 76 7.86 12.99 7.87
C PRO A 76 7.59 12.32 6.51
N PHE A 77 7.64 10.99 6.50
CA PHE A 77 7.40 10.22 5.29
C PHE A 77 5.97 10.45 4.76
N ARG A 78 5.88 10.70 3.44
CA ARG A 78 4.65 10.61 2.66
C ARG A 78 4.83 9.59 1.54
N GLY A 79 3.77 8.85 1.27
CA GLY A 79 3.74 7.90 0.17
C GLY A 79 2.40 7.18 0.07
N LEU A 80 2.26 6.40 -1.00
CA LEU A 80 1.04 5.69 -1.34
C LEU A 80 1.35 4.20 -1.58
N LEU A 81 0.49 3.33 -1.07
CA LEU A 81 0.47 1.93 -1.48
C LEU A 81 -0.12 1.82 -2.89
N LEU A 82 0.68 1.41 -3.87
CA LEU A 82 0.25 1.26 -5.25
C LEU A 82 -0.39 -0.11 -5.52
N GLY A 83 -0.02 -1.13 -4.75
CA GLY A 83 -0.60 -2.45 -4.86
C GLY A 83 0.16 -3.51 -4.08
N ALA A 84 -0.43 -4.70 -4.01
CA ALA A 84 0.18 -5.90 -3.45
C ALA A 84 0.10 -7.04 -4.47
N ARG A 85 1.09 -7.93 -4.46
CA ARG A 85 1.13 -9.14 -5.30
C ARG A 85 1.67 -10.32 -4.53
N ASP A 86 1.46 -11.52 -5.07
CA ASP A 86 1.97 -12.78 -4.52
C ASP A 86 1.62 -12.94 -3.04
N VAL A 87 0.42 -12.46 -2.67
CA VAL A 87 -0.06 -12.50 -1.29
C VAL A 87 -0.56 -13.90 -0.99
N GLU A 88 0.12 -14.58 -0.07
CA GLU A 88 -0.27 -15.90 0.42
C GLU A 88 -0.69 -15.76 1.89
N LEU A 89 -1.84 -16.34 2.22
CA LEU A 89 -2.41 -16.32 3.58
C LEU A 89 -2.48 -17.77 4.09
N ALA A 90 -1.65 -18.10 5.07
CA ALA A 90 -1.61 -19.45 5.65
C ALA A 90 -2.82 -19.72 6.57
N VAL A 91 -3.44 -18.65 7.08
CA VAL A 91 -4.65 -18.70 7.91
C VAL A 91 -5.70 -17.76 7.35
N SER A 92 -6.98 -18.03 7.61
CA SER A 92 -8.08 -17.15 7.18
C SER A 92 -8.26 -15.95 8.11
N HIS A 93 -7.91 -16.09 9.39
CA HIS A 93 -8.10 -15.06 10.40
C HIS A 93 -6.99 -15.09 11.45
N LEU A 94 -6.68 -13.91 11.98
CA LEU A 94 -5.97 -13.76 13.25
C LEU A 94 -6.99 -13.56 14.38
N ARG A 95 -6.61 -13.86 15.60
CA ARG A 95 -7.46 -13.76 16.80
C ARG A 95 -7.01 -12.60 17.67
N VAL A 96 -7.96 -12.01 18.40
CA VAL A 96 -7.63 -11.06 19.46
C VAL A 96 -6.65 -11.71 20.45
N GLY A 97 -5.60 -10.97 20.79
CA GLY A 97 -4.48 -11.45 21.62
C GLY A 97 -3.31 -11.98 20.82
N ASP A 98 -3.45 -12.22 19.51
CA ASP A 98 -2.29 -12.54 18.66
C ASP A 98 -1.31 -11.36 18.66
N VAL A 99 -0.05 -11.69 18.93
CA VAL A 99 1.10 -10.81 18.77
C VAL A 99 1.88 -11.29 17.55
N VAL A 100 2.07 -10.40 16.60
CA VAL A 100 2.68 -10.72 15.31
C VAL A 100 3.85 -9.79 15.01
N ASP A 101 4.85 -10.35 14.33
CA ASP A 101 5.99 -9.60 13.81
C ASP A 101 5.87 -9.52 12.28
N VAL A 102 6.05 -8.30 11.77
CA VAL A 102 5.92 -7.90 10.37
C VAL A 102 7.31 -7.54 9.87
N HIS A 103 7.88 -8.40 9.02
CA HIS A 103 9.19 -8.15 8.42
C HIS A 103 9.02 -7.72 6.96
N CYS A 104 9.69 -6.64 6.56
CA CYS A 104 9.71 -6.17 5.18
C CYS A 104 11.14 -5.90 4.73
N ARG A 105 11.48 -6.29 3.50
CA ARG A 105 12.79 -6.05 2.87
C ARG A 105 12.62 -5.51 1.46
N GLU A 106 13.38 -4.46 1.13
CA GLU A 106 13.42 -3.88 -0.21
C GLU A 106 13.96 -4.90 -1.21
N GLN A 107 13.22 -5.13 -2.29
CA GLN A 107 13.63 -6.00 -3.39
C GLN A 107 14.25 -5.19 -4.53
N TRP A 108 13.65 -4.04 -4.84
CA TRP A 108 14.14 -3.10 -5.82
C TRP A 108 13.50 -1.72 -5.60
N ALA A 109 14.18 -0.71 -6.13
CA ALA A 109 13.69 0.65 -6.22
C ALA A 109 14.05 1.25 -7.58
N SER A 110 13.13 2.01 -8.16
CA SER A 110 13.34 2.78 -9.38
C SER A 110 12.68 4.15 -9.23
N GLY A 111 13.52 5.18 -9.05
CA GLY A 111 13.07 6.52 -8.71
C GLY A 111 12.20 6.53 -7.45
N PRO A 112 10.93 6.97 -7.53
CA PRO A 112 10.03 7.06 -6.38
C PRO A 112 9.29 5.75 -6.07
N VAL A 113 9.31 4.79 -7.00
CA VAL A 113 8.61 3.52 -6.82
C VAL A 113 9.58 2.50 -6.25
N ALA A 114 9.13 1.74 -5.26
CA ALA A 114 9.88 0.63 -4.70
C ALA A 114 8.98 -0.54 -4.34
N GLN A 115 9.57 -1.73 -4.28
CA GLN A 115 8.88 -2.94 -3.88
C GLN A 115 9.56 -3.60 -2.70
N TYR A 116 8.74 -4.14 -1.80
CA TYR A 116 9.17 -4.80 -0.59
C TYR A 116 8.59 -6.20 -0.52
N GLN A 117 9.44 -7.20 -0.29
CA GLN A 117 9.01 -8.53 0.10
C GLN A 117 8.69 -8.52 1.60
N CYS A 118 7.54 -9.05 1.96
CA CYS A 118 7.00 -8.96 3.31
C CYS A 118 6.59 -10.33 3.85
N VAL A 119 6.70 -10.48 5.17
CA VAL A 119 6.34 -11.67 5.92
C VAL A 119 5.66 -11.26 7.21
N LEU A 120 4.50 -11.87 7.50
CA LEU A 120 3.82 -11.78 8.77
C LEU A 120 4.02 -13.10 9.54
N SER A 121 4.45 -13.02 10.79
CA SER A 121 4.76 -14.18 11.61
C SER A 121 4.20 -14.06 13.03
N ARG A 122 3.92 -15.21 13.66
CA ARG A 122 3.60 -15.34 15.08
C ARG A 122 4.59 -16.34 15.68
N GLY A 123 5.63 -15.84 16.33
CA GLY A 123 6.80 -16.67 16.65
C GLY A 123 7.42 -17.23 15.37
N ASP A 124 7.67 -18.54 15.33
CA ASP A 124 8.22 -19.21 14.15
C ASP A 124 7.17 -19.54 13.07
N GLU A 125 5.88 -19.35 13.37
CA GLU A 125 4.79 -19.62 12.43
C GLU A 125 4.63 -18.48 11.43
N ARG A 126 4.72 -18.78 10.14
CA ARG A 126 4.46 -17.83 9.07
C ARG A 126 2.97 -17.77 8.74
N LEU A 127 2.35 -16.61 8.96
CA LEU A 127 0.92 -16.40 8.76
C LEU A 127 0.58 -15.84 7.39
N ALA A 128 1.44 -14.99 6.84
CA ALA A 128 1.26 -14.44 5.49
C ALA A 128 2.60 -14.05 4.85
N THR A 129 2.62 -14.03 3.52
CA THR A 129 3.67 -13.41 2.72
C THR A 129 3.06 -12.55 1.63
N GLY A 130 3.86 -11.66 1.06
CA GLY A 130 3.49 -10.94 -0.14
C GLY A 130 4.52 -9.89 -0.49
N ALA A 131 4.36 -9.28 -1.65
CA ALA A 131 5.13 -8.10 -2.02
C ALA A 131 4.21 -6.88 -2.13
N VAL A 132 4.63 -5.76 -1.53
CA VAL A 132 3.93 -4.48 -1.67
C VAL A 132 4.76 -3.52 -2.50
N THR A 133 4.09 -2.79 -3.39
CA THR A 133 4.69 -1.74 -4.20
C THR A 133 4.20 -0.39 -3.70
N VAL A 134 5.13 0.54 -3.46
CA VAL A 134 4.85 1.84 -2.87
C VAL A 134 5.44 2.96 -3.72
N LEU A 135 4.75 4.10 -3.73
CA LEU A 135 5.23 5.37 -4.23
C LEU A 135 5.73 6.20 -3.04
N ARG A 136 6.97 6.68 -3.09
CA ARG A 136 7.56 7.60 -2.12
C ARG A 136 7.39 9.04 -2.57
N GLY A 137 7.09 9.93 -1.64
CA GLY A 137 6.84 11.35 -1.91
C GLY A 137 5.35 11.69 -1.91
N ASP A 138 5.05 12.96 -2.14
CA ASP A 138 3.66 13.42 -2.19
C ASP A 138 3.01 12.98 -3.51
N PRO A 139 1.86 12.26 -3.49
CA PRO A 139 1.14 11.91 -4.70
C PRO A 139 0.78 13.13 -5.58
N ALA A 140 0.57 14.31 -4.99
CA ALA A 140 0.28 15.54 -5.73
C ALA A 140 1.48 16.01 -6.56
N GLU A 141 2.71 15.82 -6.05
CA GLU A 141 3.95 16.11 -6.79
C GLU A 141 4.09 15.17 -8.00
N PHE A 142 3.65 13.92 -7.86
CA PHE A 142 3.62 12.95 -8.97
C PHE A 142 2.61 13.28 -10.05
N ALA A 143 1.41 13.69 -9.66
CA ALA A 143 0.37 14.07 -10.61
C ALA A 143 0.78 15.31 -11.44
N ALA A 144 1.47 16.26 -10.82
CA ALA A 144 1.94 17.48 -11.47
C ALA A 144 3.14 17.27 -12.41
N ALA A 145 3.96 16.23 -12.17
CA ALA A 145 5.14 15.92 -12.97
C ALA A 145 4.86 15.09 -14.24
N SER A 146 3.63 14.58 -14.39
CA SER A 146 3.22 13.89 -15.62
C SER A 146 3.08 14.94 -16.74
N PRO A 147 3.75 14.80 -17.90
CA PRO A 147 3.57 15.76 -18.98
C PRO A 147 2.09 15.71 -19.37
N ALA A 148 1.39 16.83 -19.13
CA ALA A 148 0.07 17.02 -19.70
C ALA A 148 0.20 16.68 -21.19
N THR A 149 -0.56 15.70 -21.65
CA THR A 149 -0.73 15.49 -23.08
C THR A 149 -1.18 16.82 -23.65
N THR A 150 -0.26 17.53 -24.31
CA THR A 150 -0.58 18.71 -25.11
C THR A 150 -1.53 18.20 -26.18
N ALA A 151 -2.82 18.36 -25.93
CA ALA A 151 -3.84 18.19 -26.96
C ALA A 151 -3.54 19.25 -28.01
N GLY A 152 -2.89 18.81 -29.10
CA GLY A 152 -2.60 19.64 -30.24
C GLY A 152 -3.90 20.25 -30.75
N SER A 153 -4.01 21.56 -30.63
CA SER A 153 -4.92 22.37 -31.41
C SER A 153 -4.60 22.13 -32.89
N ASN A 154 -5.55 21.54 -33.63
CA ASN A 154 -5.72 21.79 -35.06
C ASN A 154 -7.19 21.56 -35.43
N LEU A 155 -7.93 22.67 -35.45
CA LEU A 155 -9.16 22.80 -36.19
C LEU A 155 -8.78 22.97 -37.68
N SER A 156 -9.13 21.99 -38.51
CA SER A 156 -9.37 22.24 -39.93
C SER A 156 -10.47 21.32 -40.45
N SER A 157 -11.53 21.98 -40.91
CA SER A 157 -12.73 21.47 -41.57
C SER A 157 -12.46 20.58 -42.79
N GLY A 158 -13.23 19.50 -42.94
CA GLY A 158 -13.32 18.72 -44.18
C GLY A 158 -14.50 17.76 -44.12
N THR A 159 -15.41 17.87 -45.09
CA THR A 159 -16.74 17.26 -45.16
C THR A 159 -16.78 15.84 -45.72
N SER A 160 -17.92 15.19 -45.47
CA SER A 160 -18.66 14.21 -46.30
C SER A 160 -18.38 12.70 -46.21
N GLY A 161 -19.41 11.97 -45.74
CA GLY A 161 -20.08 10.89 -46.49
C GLY A 161 -19.64 9.44 -46.24
N GLY A 162 -20.58 8.59 -45.79
CA GLY A 162 -20.48 7.13 -45.97
C GLY A 162 -21.12 6.28 -44.87
N ASP A 163 -22.22 5.63 -45.23
CA ASP A 163 -23.08 4.70 -44.48
C ASP A 163 -22.48 3.27 -44.33
N LEU A 164 -22.92 2.52 -43.29
CA LEU A 164 -23.34 1.09 -43.28
C LEU A 164 -23.07 0.35 -41.94
N SER A 165 -24.13 0.18 -41.13
CA SER A 165 -24.68 -1.02 -40.45
C SER A 165 -23.82 -2.12 -39.75
N PRO A 166 -24.41 -2.92 -38.82
CA PRO A 166 -23.73 -3.43 -37.62
C PRO A 166 -23.34 -4.93 -37.63
N GLY A 167 -22.35 -5.30 -36.80
CA GLY A 167 -21.96 -6.67 -36.49
C GLY A 167 -21.83 -6.92 -34.97
N THR A 168 -22.33 -8.07 -34.52
CA THR A 168 -22.66 -8.52 -33.14
C THR A 168 -21.43 -8.97 -32.30
N PRO A 169 -21.55 -9.42 -31.02
CA PRO A 169 -20.71 -8.94 -29.91
C PRO A 169 -19.65 -9.96 -29.45
N GLY A 170 -18.45 -9.47 -29.12
CA GLY A 170 -17.43 -10.23 -28.40
C GLY A 170 -17.55 -10.06 -26.89
N SER A 171 -17.50 -11.16 -26.16
CA SER A 171 -17.67 -11.28 -24.70
C SER A 171 -16.65 -10.47 -23.88
N PRO A 172 -17.05 -9.75 -22.81
CA PRO A 172 -16.08 -9.05 -21.97
C PRO A 172 -15.42 -9.99 -20.95
N ARG A 173 -14.08 -10.06 -20.99
CA ARG A 173 -13.23 -10.51 -19.88
C ARG A 173 -13.19 -9.40 -18.82
N LEU A 174 -13.36 -9.77 -17.56
CA LEU A 174 -13.27 -8.85 -16.41
C LEU A 174 -11.80 -8.58 -16.07
N ASP A 175 -11.20 -7.65 -16.80
CA ASP A 175 -9.96 -6.99 -16.39
C ASP A 175 -10.30 -5.61 -15.82
N ARG A 176 -9.70 -5.29 -14.66
CA ARG A 176 -9.76 -4.00 -13.92
C ARG A 176 -11.11 -3.63 -13.28
N LEU A 177 -11.19 -3.84 -11.96
CA LEU A 177 -12.06 -3.05 -11.10
C LEU A 177 -11.36 -1.71 -10.80
N VAL A 178 -11.70 -0.67 -11.57
CA VAL A 178 -11.40 0.72 -11.22
C VAL A 178 -12.60 1.23 -10.42
N MET A 179 -12.39 1.52 -9.13
CA MET A 179 -13.39 2.18 -8.29
C MET A 179 -13.46 3.65 -8.69
N GLY A 180 -14.37 3.99 -9.59
CA GLY A 180 -14.74 5.37 -9.89
C GLY A 180 -15.65 5.91 -8.79
N GLY A 181 -15.23 7.00 -8.15
CA GLY A 181 -16.09 7.79 -7.27
C GLY A 181 -16.98 8.70 -8.11
N GLU A 182 -18.29 8.53 -7.99
CA GLU A 182 -19.26 9.53 -8.42
C GLU A 182 -19.49 10.52 -7.27
N SER A 183 -19.15 11.77 -7.50
CA SER A 183 -19.64 12.92 -6.74
C SER A 183 -20.97 13.36 -7.34
N ALA A 184 -22.04 13.21 -6.55
CA ALA A 184 -23.36 13.74 -6.88
C ALA A 184 -23.47 15.23 -6.55
N SER A 185 -24.19 15.96 -7.42
CA SER A 185 -24.97 17.15 -7.09
C SER A 185 -26.34 16.99 -7.72
#